data_AF-A0AAW0LM32-F1
#
_entry.id   AF-A0AAW0LM32-F1
#
_cell.length_a   1.000
_cell.length_b   1.000
_cell.length_c   1.000
_cell.angle_alpha   90.00
_cell.angle_beta   90.00
_cell.angle_gamma   90.00
#
_symmetry.space_group_name_H-M   'P 1'
#
loop_
_entity.id
_entity.type
_entity.pdbx_description
1 polymer ?
#
loop_
_entity_poly.entity_id
_entity_poly.type
_entity_poly.pdbx_seq_one_letter_code
_entity_poly.pdbx_strand_id
1 'polypeptide(L)'
;MVRAIFNPTVNYKPLPPTEDQLRNIFKKYDTNNDNKLSREELKKAFDYLGALIPGFRADRGLHHADANKDGYVNEREMDELVKYAVRVGFTVKA
;
A
#
# COMPACT_ATOMS: atom_id res chain seq x y z
N MET A 1 -17.83 20.07 29.62
CA MET A 1 -18.03 19.80 28.19
C MET A 1 -17.52 21.00 27.39
N VAL A 2 -16.24 21.01 27.01
CA VAL A 2 -15.68 22.09 26.18
C VAL A 2 -15.97 21.77 24.72
N ARG A 3 -16.73 22.67 24.08
CA ARG A 3 -17.06 22.63 22.65
C ARG A 3 -15.77 22.79 21.86
N ALA A 4 -15.43 21.79 21.04
CA ALA A 4 -14.33 21.89 20.09
C ALA A 4 -14.62 23.05 19.13
N ILE A 5 -13.67 23.98 19.03
CA ILE A 5 -13.70 25.09 18.08
C ILE A 5 -13.55 24.47 16.69
N PHE A 6 -14.64 24.49 15.90
CA PHE A 6 -14.63 24.11 14.50
C PHE A 6 -13.88 25.20 13.71
N ASN A 7 -12.65 24.92 13.29
CA ASN A 7 -11.83 25.80 12.45
C ASN A 7 -11.96 25.36 10.97
N PRO A 8 -12.69 26.10 10.11
CA PRO A 8 -13.07 25.63 8.76
C PRO A 8 -12.03 25.89 7.65
N THR A 9 -10.73 26.00 7.94
CA THR A 9 -9.72 26.35 6.92
C THR A 9 -8.44 25.50 6.91
N VAL A 10 -8.36 24.43 7.69
CA VAL A 10 -7.23 23.50 7.60
C VAL A 10 -7.45 22.54 6.43
N ASN A 11 -6.72 22.79 5.33
CA ASN A 11 -6.63 21.89 4.18
C ASN A 11 -5.85 20.64 4.63
N TYR A 12 -6.52 19.72 5.32
CA TYR A 12 -5.95 18.44 5.74
C TYR A 12 -5.70 17.60 4.49
N LYS A 13 -4.48 17.66 3.95
CA LYS A 13 -3.99 16.57 3.11
C LYS A 13 -3.87 15.33 4.03
N PRO A 14 -4.49 14.19 3.68
CA PRO A 14 -4.33 12.97 4.45
C PRO A 14 -2.85 12.67 4.61
N LEU A 15 -2.41 12.37 5.83
CA LEU A 15 -1.03 11.96 6.06
C LEU A 15 -0.76 10.67 5.27
N PRO A 16 0.42 10.53 4.67
CA PRO A 16 0.81 9.27 4.04
C PRO A 16 0.81 8.17 5.11
N PRO A 17 0.47 6.92 4.74
CA PRO A 17 0.50 5.81 5.68
C PRO A 17 1.93 5.55 6.19
N THR A 18 2.05 5.11 7.44
CA THR A 18 3.33 4.58 7.95
C THR A 18 3.69 3.26 7.28
N GLU A 19 4.96 2.83 7.42
CA GLU A 19 5.42 1.53 6.92
C GLU A 19 4.57 0.36 7.46
N ASP A 20 4.24 0.38 8.76
CA ASP A 20 3.38 -0.63 9.38
C ASP A 20 1.95 -0.61 8.81
N GLN A 21 1.40 0.57 8.54
CA GLN A 21 0.09 0.69 7.91
C GLN A 21 0.12 0.14 6.49
N LEU A 22 1.16 0.44 5.70
CA LEU A 22 1.33 -0.13 4.36
C LEU A 22 1.45 -1.65 4.40
N ARG A 23 2.26 -2.20 5.32
CA ARG A 23 2.39 -3.64 5.51
C ARG A 23 1.05 -4.29 5.80
N ASN A 24 0.30 -3.72 6.75
CA ASN A 24 -1.03 -4.24 7.13
C ASN A 24 -2.04 -4.15 5.98
N ILE A 25 -1.99 -3.08 5.19
CA ILE A 25 -2.80 -2.95 3.98
C ILE A 25 -2.45 -4.06 2.99
N PHE A 26 -1.17 -4.23 2.65
CA PHE A 26 -0.74 -5.28 1.73
C PHE A 26 -1.16 -6.68 2.21
N LYS A 27 -0.93 -7.01 3.48
CA LYS A 27 -1.36 -8.29 4.08
C LYS A 27 -2.87 -8.51 4.00
N LYS A 28 -3.67 -7.46 4.16
CA LYS A 28 -5.15 -7.55 4.01
C LYS A 28 -5.59 -7.93 2.60
N TYR A 29 -4.75 -7.69 1.59
CA TYR A 29 -5.05 -8.02 0.20
C TYR A 29 -4.59 -9.41 -0.23
N ASP A 30 -3.94 -10.19 0.64
CA ASP A 30 -3.80 -11.65 0.48
C ASP A 30 -5.18 -12.29 0.70
N THR A 31 -5.95 -12.38 -0.37
CA THR A 31 -7.37 -12.75 -0.32
C THR A 31 -7.58 -14.25 -0.37
N ASN A 32 -6.66 -14.97 -1.00
CA ASN A 32 -6.67 -16.42 -1.04
C ASN A 32 -5.93 -17.05 0.17
N ASN A 33 -5.29 -16.24 1.02
CA ASN A 33 -4.59 -16.64 2.25
C ASN A 33 -3.47 -17.64 1.99
N ASP A 34 -2.75 -17.48 0.89
CA ASP A 34 -1.58 -18.32 0.58
C ASP A 34 -0.26 -17.77 1.16
N ASN A 35 -0.35 -16.70 1.97
CA ASN A 35 0.75 -16.00 2.64
C ASN A 35 1.72 -15.32 1.65
N LYS A 36 1.24 -15.00 0.47
CA LYS A 36 1.97 -14.25 -0.55
C LYS A 36 1.01 -13.37 -1.33
N LEU A 37 1.54 -12.36 -1.98
CA LEU A 37 0.73 -11.44 -2.78
C LEU A 37 0.98 -11.70 -4.25
N SER A 38 -0.08 -12.10 -4.95
CA SER A 38 -0.10 -12.12 -6.39
C SER A 38 -0.10 -10.71 -6.97
N ARG A 39 0.25 -10.59 -8.26
CA ARG A 39 0.14 -9.35 -9.01
C ARG A 39 -1.25 -8.73 -8.93
N GLU A 40 -2.30 -9.54 -9.05
CA GLU A 40 -3.70 -9.12 -9.02
C GLU A 40 -4.09 -8.55 -7.64
N GLU A 41 -3.57 -9.13 -6.56
CA GLU A 41 -3.79 -8.65 -5.20
C GLU A 41 -3.04 -7.35 -4.93
N LEU A 42 -1.78 -7.25 -5.39
CA LEU A 42 -1.03 -6.00 -5.36
C LEU A 42 -1.76 -4.89 -6.13
N LYS A 43 -2.33 -5.20 -7.29
CA LYS A 43 -3.12 -4.23 -8.07
C LYS A 43 -4.30 -3.69 -7.26
N LYS A 44 -5.03 -4.56 -6.55
CA LYS A 44 -6.13 -4.13 -5.68
C LYS A 44 -5.64 -3.29 -4.50
N ALA A 45 -4.52 -3.67 -3.88
CA ALA A 45 -3.91 -2.90 -2.80
C ALA A 45 -3.48 -1.50 -3.27
N PHE A 46 -2.82 -1.39 -4.43
CA PHE A 46 -2.41 -0.10 -4.97
C PHE A 46 -3.59 0.77 -5.40
N ASP A 47 -4.70 0.19 -5.86
CA ASP A 47 -5.92 0.96 -6.14
C ASP A 47 -6.52 1.58 -4.87
N TYR A 48 -6.53 0.84 -3.77
CA TYR A 48 -6.94 1.34 -2.45
C TYR A 48 -6.00 2.43 -1.91
N LEU A 49 -4.70 2.30 -2.16
CA LEU A 49 -3.67 3.30 -1.87
C LEU A 49 -3.70 4.51 -2.82
N GLY A 50 -4.72 4.66 -3.66
CA GLY A 50 -4.88 5.85 -4.48
C GLY A 50 -4.02 5.90 -5.74
N ALA A 51 -3.42 4.78 -6.17
CA ALA A 51 -2.62 4.76 -7.38
C ALA A 51 -3.44 5.14 -8.62
N LEU A 52 -2.95 6.09 -9.43
CA LEU A 52 -3.58 6.46 -10.69
C LEU A 52 -3.58 5.32 -11.72
N ILE A 53 -2.53 4.50 -11.71
CA ILE A 53 -2.38 3.34 -12.60
C ILE A 53 -2.02 2.11 -11.75
N PRO A 54 -3.00 1.46 -11.10
CA PRO A 54 -2.73 0.41 -10.12
C PRO A 54 -1.97 -0.78 -10.70
N GLY A 55 -2.28 -1.18 -11.94
CA GLY A 55 -1.60 -2.28 -12.61
C GLY A 55 -0.10 -2.02 -12.81
N PHE A 56 0.25 -0.82 -13.28
CA PHE A 56 1.66 -0.43 -13.42
C PHE A 56 2.37 -0.39 -12.06
N ARG A 57 1.69 0.06 -10.99
CA ARG A 57 2.26 0.06 -9.65
C ARG A 57 2.45 -1.34 -9.10
N ALA A 58 1.54 -2.27 -9.38
CA ALA A 58 1.68 -3.67 -9.05
C ALA A 58 2.89 -4.30 -9.76
N ASP A 59 3.04 -4.09 -11.07
CA ASP A 59 4.19 -4.60 -11.83
C ASP A 59 5.52 -4.09 -11.29
N ARG A 60 5.60 -2.79 -11.00
CA ARG A 60 6.81 -2.16 -10.48
C ARG A 60 7.11 -2.54 -9.03
N GLY A 61 6.08 -2.71 -8.20
CA GLY A 61 6.22 -3.15 -6.82
C GLY A 61 6.66 -4.60 -6.75
N LEU A 62 6.01 -5.48 -7.52
CA LEU A 62 6.38 -6.88 -7.65
C LEU A 62 7.83 -7.01 -8.13
N HIS A 63 8.19 -6.39 -9.24
CA HIS A 63 9.56 -6.45 -9.78
C HIS A 63 10.63 -5.93 -8.81
N HIS A 64 10.26 -5.02 -7.90
CA HIS A 64 11.20 -4.48 -6.92
C HIS A 64 11.39 -5.43 -5.72
N ALA A 65 10.34 -6.15 -5.33
CA ALA A 65 10.32 -6.98 -4.12
C ALA A 65 10.62 -8.47 -4.38
N ASP A 66 10.19 -9.00 -5.53
CA ASP A 66 10.29 -10.40 -5.93
C ASP A 66 11.75 -10.79 -6.24
N ALA A 67 12.49 -11.13 -5.17
CA ALA A 67 13.91 -11.45 -5.23
C ALA A 67 14.13 -12.88 -5.74
N ASN A 68 13.21 -13.80 -5.42
CA ASN A 68 13.29 -15.19 -5.85
C ASN A 68 12.72 -15.41 -7.27
N LYS A 69 12.04 -14.41 -7.86
CA LYS A 69 11.43 -14.40 -9.20
C LYS A 69 10.32 -15.43 -9.37
N ASP A 70 9.54 -15.67 -8.30
CA ASP A 70 8.41 -16.60 -8.35
C ASP A 70 7.10 -15.95 -8.83
N GLY A 71 7.10 -14.62 -9.03
CA GLY A 71 5.94 -13.85 -9.47
C GLY A 71 5.01 -13.44 -8.33
N TYR A 72 5.42 -13.62 -7.08
CA TYR A 72 4.69 -13.23 -5.88
C TYR A 72 5.56 -12.36 -4.97
N VAL A 73 4.95 -11.78 -3.93
CA VAL A 73 5.67 -11.18 -2.80
C VAL A 73 5.31 -11.94 -1.54
N ASN A 74 6.26 -12.68 -0.99
CA ASN A 74 6.08 -13.39 0.28
C ASN A 74 6.49 -12.53 1.50
N GLU A 75 6.34 -13.07 2.71
CA GLU A 75 6.68 -12.36 3.96
C GLU A 75 8.15 -11.86 4.01
N ARG A 76 9.10 -12.58 3.39
CA ARG A 76 10.52 -12.18 3.36
C ARG A 76 10.79 -11.02 2.41
N GLU A 77 9.92 -10.80 1.43
CA GLU A 77 10.02 -9.78 0.39
C GLU A 77 9.13 -8.56 0.67
N MET A 78 8.23 -8.68 1.65
CA MET A 78 7.29 -7.64 2.07
C MET A 78 7.97 -6.30 2.40
N ASP A 79 9.15 -6.34 3.01
CA ASP A 79 9.90 -5.14 3.40
C ASP A 79 10.28 -4.29 2.17
N GLU A 80 10.70 -4.93 1.08
CA GLU A 80 11.04 -4.24 -0.16
C GLU A 80 9.80 -3.67 -0.85
N LEU A 81 8.67 -4.39 -0.78
CA LEU A 81 7.40 -3.86 -1.28
C LEU A 81 6.95 -2.60 -0.50
N VAL A 82 7.10 -2.61 0.83
CA VAL A 82 6.78 -1.45 1.67
C VAL A 82 7.72 -0.28 1.36
N LYS A 83 9.03 -0.51 1.26
CA LYS A 83 10.01 0.52 0.86
C LYS A 83 9.67 1.13 -0.50
N TYR A 84 9.26 0.30 -1.47
CA TYR A 84 8.78 0.78 -2.76
C TYR A 84 7.56 1.70 -2.59
N ALA A 85 6.57 1.28 -1.81
CA ALA A 85 5.35 2.06 -1.60
C ALA A 85 5.60 3.40 -0.89
N VAL A 86 6.50 3.43 0.12
CA VAL A 86 6.95 4.66 0.78
C VAL A 86 7.61 5.59 -0.22
N ARG A 87 8.56 5.10 -1.03
CA ARG A 87 9.26 5.89 -2.03
C ARG A 87 8.34 6.49 -3.09
N VAL A 88 7.26 5.79 -3.44
CA VAL A 88 6.28 6.28 -4.41
C VAL A 88 5.37 7.36 -3.83
N GLY A 89 5.11 7.34 -2.51
CA GLY A 89 4.34 8.39 -1.84
C GLY A 89 2.83 8.28 -2.09
N PHE A 90 2.21 7.19 -1.64
CA PHE A 90 0.77 6.97 -1.73
C PHE A 90 -0.01 7.61 -0.58
N THR A 91 -1.27 7.96 -0.84
CA THR A 91 -2.24 8.40 0.15
C THR A 91 -3.44 7.46 0.12
N VAL A 92 -3.90 6.95 1.26
CA VAL A 92 -5.10 6.09 1.29
C VAL A 92 -6.29 6.87 0.75
N LYS A 93 -7.07 6.28 -0.17
CA LYS A 93 -8.37 6.84 -0.53
C LYS A 93 -9.25 6.84 0.73
N ALA A 94 -9.66 8.03 1.18
CA ALA A 94 -10.60 8.21 2.28
C ALA A 94 -12.00 7.72 1.88
#